data_AF-A0A7R9W7M1-F1
#
_entry.id   AF-A0A7R9W7M1-F1
#
_cell.length_a   1.000
_cell.length_b   1.000
_cell.length_c   1.000
_cell.angle_alpha   90.00
_cell.angle_beta   90.00
_cell.angle_gamma   90.00
#
_symmetry.space_group_name_H-M   'P 1'
#
loop_
_entity.id
_entity.type
_entity.pdbx_description
1 polymer ?
#
loop_
_entity_poly.entity_id
_entity_poly.type
_entity_poly.pdbx_seq_one_letter_code
_entity_poly.pdbx_strand_id
1 'polypeptide(L)'
;CCAEEEDKTKTTKKKETSSSSSAQQNNPPAPPKKVTVLSLLHKKRKGKKITMVTAYDYPSALHVDRAGIDVLLVGDSCAMVELGFETTQPMTLDQMVHHCQAVKRGAPNRPLLVGDMPLGTYEYDDLDVALKNAYRLVKDGGMDAVKMEGGSIARA
;
A
#
# COMPACT_ATOMS: atom_id res chain seq x y z
N CYS A 1 17.93 48.77 78.68
CA CYS A 1 18.56 48.92 77.34
C CYS A 1 17.64 48.23 76.35
N CYS A 2 16.62 48.95 75.85
CA CYS A 2 16.59 49.59 74.51
C CYS A 2 16.56 48.52 73.40
N ALA A 3 15.66 48.48 72.42
CA ALA A 3 14.46 49.20 72.03
C ALA A 3 13.74 48.33 70.96
N GLU A 4 12.52 48.70 70.59
CA GLU A 4 11.61 48.08 69.61
C GLU A 4 12.11 48.20 68.15
N GLU A 5 11.68 47.30 67.25
CA GLU A 5 10.80 47.61 66.09
C GLU A 5 10.61 46.38 65.15
N GLU A 6 9.36 46.19 64.71
CA GLU A 6 8.96 45.29 63.63
C GLU A 6 9.40 45.85 62.25
N ASP A 7 9.75 44.99 61.28
CA ASP A 7 9.53 45.36 59.87
C ASP A 7 9.16 44.15 58.99
N LYS A 8 8.10 44.37 58.21
CA LYS A 8 7.48 43.46 57.25
C LYS A 8 8.19 43.64 55.92
N THR A 9 8.89 42.61 55.44
CA THR A 9 9.36 42.60 54.03
C THR A 9 8.69 41.51 53.20
N LYS A 10 7.67 42.01 52.50
CA LYS A 10 6.93 41.46 51.37
C LYS A 10 7.90 41.00 50.27
N THR A 11 8.09 39.69 50.10
CA THR A 11 8.89 39.18 48.97
C THR A 11 8.01 39.05 47.73
N THR A 12 8.39 39.84 46.73
CA THR A 12 7.84 39.97 45.39
C THR A 12 7.99 38.69 44.57
N LYS A 13 6.92 38.29 43.85
CA LYS A 13 6.97 37.27 42.79
C LYS A 13 7.90 37.75 41.67
N LYS A 14 9.07 37.13 41.54
CA LYS A 14 9.92 37.25 40.35
C LYS A 14 9.29 36.41 39.25
N LYS A 15 8.79 37.08 38.21
CA LYS A 15 8.32 36.48 36.97
C LYS A 15 9.57 36.11 36.16
N GLU A 16 10.08 34.90 36.35
CA GLU A 16 11.15 34.35 35.51
C GLU A 16 10.56 34.00 34.15
N THR A 17 10.81 34.87 33.19
CA THR A 17 10.72 34.58 31.76
C THR A 17 11.77 33.54 31.41
N SER A 18 11.40 32.25 31.48
CA SER A 18 12.14 31.18 30.83
C SER A 18 11.77 31.19 29.34
N SER A 19 12.64 31.78 28.54
CA SER A 19 12.71 31.52 27.11
C SER A 19 13.09 30.05 26.91
N SER A 20 12.10 29.17 26.99
CA SER A 20 12.25 27.79 26.54
C SER A 20 12.31 27.83 25.02
N SER A 21 13.52 27.74 24.47
CA SER A 21 13.71 27.36 23.08
C SER A 21 13.04 26.01 22.91
N SER A 22 11.86 26.00 22.30
CA SER A 22 11.15 24.80 21.92
C SER A 22 11.98 24.12 20.83
N ALA A 23 12.89 23.25 21.25
CA ALA A 23 13.44 22.22 20.40
C ALA A 23 12.24 21.43 19.86
N GLN A 24 11.85 21.73 18.62
CA GLN A 24 10.88 20.95 17.87
C GLN A 24 11.43 19.51 17.84
N GLN A 25 10.79 18.64 18.62
CA GLN A 25 11.04 17.22 18.55
C GLN A 25 10.59 16.77 17.16
N ASN A 26 11.54 16.69 16.23
CA ASN A 26 11.34 16.15 14.89
C ASN A 26 11.17 14.65 14.99
N ASN A 27 9.98 14.21 15.41
CA ASN A 27 9.61 12.80 15.27
C ASN A 27 9.53 12.48 13.77
N PRO A 28 10.16 11.38 13.31
CA PRO A 28 10.04 10.98 11.92
C PRO A 28 8.57 10.73 11.59
N PRO A 29 8.12 11.08 10.37
CA PRO A 29 6.74 10.86 9.95
C PRO A 29 6.39 9.38 10.11
N ALA A 30 5.19 9.12 10.64
CA ALA A 30 4.71 7.76 10.85
C ALA A 30 4.76 6.96 9.53
N PRO A 31 5.08 5.65 9.59
CA PRO A 31 5.17 4.83 8.39
C PRO A 31 3.84 4.85 7.63
N PRO A 32 3.89 4.86 6.29
CA PRO A 32 2.69 4.97 5.47
C PRO A 32 1.76 3.78 5.71
N LYS A 33 0.47 4.07 5.93
CA LYS A 33 -0.54 3.07 6.29
C LYS A 33 -0.88 2.17 5.09
N LYS A 34 -0.90 0.85 5.31
CA LYS A 34 -1.33 -0.16 4.32
C LYS A 34 -2.75 0.15 3.80
N VAL A 35 -2.89 0.16 2.48
CA VAL A 35 -4.16 0.22 1.77
C VAL A 35 -4.77 -1.17 1.77
N THR A 36 -6.01 -1.25 2.24
CA THR A 36 -6.81 -2.48 2.30
C THR A 36 -8.12 -2.31 1.55
N VAL A 37 -8.81 -3.40 1.25
CA VAL A 37 -10.16 -3.38 0.64
C VAL A 37 -11.11 -2.47 1.43
N LEU A 38 -11.05 -2.51 2.77
CA LEU A 38 -11.86 -1.64 3.63
C LEU A 38 -11.51 -0.15 3.48
N SER A 39 -10.22 0.16 3.32
CA SER A 39 -9.78 1.54 3.07
C SER A 39 -10.26 2.08 1.71
N LEU A 40 -10.30 1.22 0.69
CA LEU A 40 -10.83 1.56 -0.63
C LEU A 40 -12.34 1.77 -0.59
N LEU A 41 -13.07 0.91 0.13
CA LEU A 41 -14.51 1.07 0.35
C LEU A 41 -14.83 2.40 1.07
N HIS A 42 -14.02 2.78 2.06
CA HIS A 42 -14.15 4.06 2.74
C HIS A 42 -13.88 5.25 1.81
N LYS A 43 -12.84 5.16 0.96
CA LYS A 43 -12.58 6.17 -0.08
C LYS A 43 -13.78 6.33 -1.01
N LYS A 44 -14.33 5.23 -1.51
CA LYS A 44 -15.53 5.20 -2.36
C LYS A 44 -16.71 5.88 -1.68
N ARG A 45 -17.02 5.53 -0.42
CA ARG A 45 -18.12 6.14 0.37
C ARG A 45 -17.95 7.65 0.58
N LYS A 46 -16.70 8.12 0.66
CA LYS A 46 -16.36 9.54 0.81
C LYS A 46 -16.20 10.29 -0.52
N GLY A 47 -16.47 9.65 -1.66
CA GLY A 47 -16.27 10.26 -2.98
C GLY A 47 -14.81 10.55 -3.32
N LYS A 48 -13.84 9.97 -2.58
CA LYS A 48 -12.41 10.13 -2.87
C LYS A 48 -12.02 9.18 -3.99
N LYS A 49 -11.34 9.70 -5.02
CA LYS A 49 -10.83 8.89 -6.13
C LYS A 49 -9.80 7.87 -5.63
N ILE A 50 -9.84 6.68 -6.22
CA ILE A 50 -8.90 5.58 -5.98
C ILE A 50 -7.94 5.56 -7.16
N THR A 51 -6.64 5.54 -6.88
CA THR A 51 -5.60 5.45 -7.90
C THR A 51 -5.07 4.03 -8.05
N MET A 52 -4.93 3.57 -9.28
CA MET A 52 -4.36 2.26 -9.60
C MET A 52 -3.39 2.41 -10.77
N VAL A 53 -2.26 1.72 -10.69
CA VAL A 53 -1.28 1.67 -11.79
C VAL A 53 -0.68 0.27 -11.86
N THR A 54 -0.25 -0.13 -13.04
CA THR A 54 0.50 -1.37 -13.21
C THR A 54 1.98 -1.17 -12.90
N ALA A 55 2.62 -2.21 -12.40
CA ALA A 55 4.07 -2.32 -12.25
C ALA A 55 4.45 -3.80 -12.24
N TYR A 56 5.63 -4.12 -12.76
CA TYR A 56 6.02 -5.51 -13.04
C TYR A 56 7.39 -5.88 -12.46
N ASP A 57 8.12 -4.91 -11.94
CA ASP A 57 9.47 -5.10 -11.40
C ASP A 57 9.68 -4.35 -10.08
N TYR A 58 10.86 -4.55 -9.48
CA TYR A 58 11.25 -3.90 -8.24
C TYR A 58 11.33 -2.36 -8.34
N PRO A 59 12.07 -1.76 -9.29
CA PRO A 59 12.24 -0.31 -9.32
C PRO A 59 10.93 0.44 -9.64
N SER A 60 10.08 -0.07 -10.53
CA SER A 60 8.77 0.54 -10.79
C SER A 60 7.89 0.49 -9.54
N ALA A 61 7.81 -0.65 -8.86
CA ALA A 61 7.03 -0.80 -7.64
C ALA A 61 7.51 0.14 -6.52
N LEU A 62 8.83 0.33 -6.38
CA LEU A 62 9.41 1.27 -5.41
C LEU A 62 8.97 2.71 -5.68
N HIS A 63 8.92 3.13 -6.95
CA HIS A 63 8.44 4.46 -7.31
C HIS A 63 6.93 4.62 -7.10
N VAL A 64 6.14 3.60 -7.44
CA VAL A 64 4.69 3.59 -7.23
C VAL A 64 4.33 3.68 -5.75
N ASP A 65 5.06 2.96 -4.89
CA ASP A 65 4.91 3.01 -3.43
C ASP A 65 5.16 4.43 -2.90
N ARG A 66 6.27 5.05 -3.30
CA ARG A 66 6.65 6.43 -2.94
C ARG A 66 5.68 7.47 -3.47
N ALA A 67 5.09 7.25 -4.65
CA ALA A 67 4.12 8.14 -5.26
C ALA A 67 2.76 8.13 -4.55
N GLY A 68 2.52 7.20 -3.62
CA GLY A 68 1.28 7.17 -2.87
C GLY A 68 0.08 6.63 -3.66
N ILE A 69 0.31 5.77 -4.65
CA ILE A 69 -0.75 5.09 -5.43
C ILE A 69 -1.46 4.01 -4.60
N ASP A 70 -2.80 4.00 -4.61
CA ASP A 70 -3.57 3.13 -3.71
C ASP A 70 -3.44 1.64 -4.02
N VAL A 71 -3.49 1.30 -5.29
CA VAL A 71 -3.47 -0.09 -5.78
C VAL A 71 -2.37 -0.25 -6.81
N LEU A 72 -1.58 -1.31 -6.66
CA LEU A 72 -0.56 -1.69 -7.63
C LEU A 72 -0.95 -3.04 -8.22
N LEU A 73 -1.14 -3.05 -9.54
CA LEU A 73 -1.59 -4.22 -10.29
C LEU A 73 -0.41 -4.86 -11.03
N VAL A 74 -0.12 -6.12 -10.73
CA VAL A 74 0.73 -6.97 -11.58
C VAL A 74 -0.19 -7.62 -12.58
N GLY A 75 -0.31 -6.99 -13.75
CA GLY A 75 -1.22 -7.43 -14.82
C GLY A 75 -0.54 -8.32 -15.86
N ASP A 76 -1.34 -9.16 -16.54
CA ASP A 76 -0.87 -9.98 -17.66
C ASP A 76 -0.41 -9.14 -18.88
N SER A 77 -0.83 -7.87 -18.94
CA SER A 77 -0.27 -6.82 -19.81
C SER A 77 1.27 -6.76 -19.81
N CYS A 78 1.93 -7.25 -18.75
CA CYS A 78 3.38 -7.50 -18.70
C CYS A 78 3.90 -8.26 -19.93
N ALA A 79 3.10 -9.19 -20.47
CA ALA A 79 3.40 -9.95 -21.67
C ALA A 79 3.78 -9.04 -22.85
N MET A 80 3.02 -7.96 -23.03
CA MET A 80 3.21 -7.03 -24.13
C MET A 80 4.26 -5.99 -23.81
N VAL A 81 4.19 -5.39 -22.61
CA VAL A 81 4.97 -4.18 -22.29
C VAL A 81 6.37 -4.46 -21.76
N GLU A 82 6.61 -5.65 -21.19
CA GLU A 82 7.94 -6.07 -20.68
C GLU A 82 8.55 -7.19 -21.52
N LEU A 83 7.73 -8.16 -21.97
CA LEU A 83 8.22 -9.37 -22.66
C LEU A 83 8.12 -9.29 -24.19
N GLY A 84 7.45 -8.29 -24.73
CA GLY A 84 7.36 -8.06 -26.18
C GLY A 84 6.46 -9.06 -26.93
N PHE A 85 5.55 -9.74 -26.25
CA PHE A 85 4.52 -10.54 -26.92
C PHE A 85 3.48 -9.64 -27.61
N GLU A 86 2.89 -10.14 -28.69
CA GLU A 86 1.82 -9.45 -29.41
C GLU A 86 0.51 -9.38 -28.62
N THR A 87 0.28 -10.34 -27.73
CA THR A 87 -0.93 -10.45 -26.90
C THR A 87 -0.58 -10.90 -25.49
N THR A 88 -1.54 -10.89 -24.55
CA THR A 88 -1.34 -11.39 -23.19
C THR A 88 -1.47 -12.91 -23.05
N GLN A 89 -1.96 -13.59 -24.09
CA GLN A 89 -2.21 -15.04 -24.07
C GLN A 89 -1.00 -15.91 -23.73
N PRO A 90 0.25 -15.58 -24.14
CA PRO A 90 1.41 -16.39 -23.80
C PRO A 90 1.83 -16.32 -22.32
N MET A 91 1.24 -15.41 -21.53
CA MET A 91 1.60 -15.22 -20.14
C MET A 91 1.25 -16.46 -19.30
N THR A 92 2.25 -17.02 -18.62
CA THR A 92 2.07 -18.16 -17.73
C THR A 92 1.91 -17.74 -16.28
N LEU A 93 1.32 -18.61 -15.45
CA LEU A 93 1.20 -18.37 -14.01
C LEU A 93 2.57 -18.22 -13.32
N ASP A 94 3.58 -18.97 -13.77
CA ASP A 94 4.92 -18.92 -13.16
C ASP A 94 5.62 -17.59 -13.45
N GLN A 95 5.44 -17.04 -14.66
CA GLN A 95 5.90 -15.69 -14.99
C GLN A 95 5.17 -14.65 -14.15
N MET A 96 3.84 -14.75 -14.00
CA MET A 96 3.09 -13.84 -13.13
C MET A 96 3.59 -13.89 -11.68
N VAL A 97 3.82 -15.07 -11.11
CA VAL A 97 4.39 -15.23 -9.77
C VAL A 97 5.77 -14.57 -9.68
N HIS A 98 6.63 -14.72 -10.67
CA HIS A 98 7.94 -14.06 -10.71
C HIS A 98 7.83 -12.54 -10.62
N HIS A 99 6.98 -11.92 -11.45
CA HIS A 99 6.75 -10.47 -11.44
C HIS A 99 6.09 -10.01 -10.14
N CYS A 100 5.13 -10.78 -9.61
CA CYS A 100 4.50 -10.53 -8.31
C CYS A 100 5.53 -10.45 -7.18
N GLN A 101 6.48 -11.39 -7.14
CA GLN A 101 7.55 -11.39 -6.14
C GLN A 101 8.47 -10.16 -6.27
N ALA A 102 8.80 -9.74 -7.50
CA ALA A 102 9.60 -8.54 -7.72
C ALA A 102 8.90 -7.28 -7.20
N VAL A 103 7.61 -7.15 -7.52
CA VAL A 103 6.77 -6.05 -7.06
C VAL A 103 6.59 -6.06 -5.54
N LYS A 104 6.35 -7.23 -4.94
CA LYS A 104 6.23 -7.37 -3.48
C LYS A 104 7.47 -6.88 -2.75
N ARG A 105 8.66 -7.11 -3.31
CA ARG A 105 9.92 -6.58 -2.76
C ARG A 105 10.01 -5.05 -2.90
N GLY A 106 9.52 -4.48 -3.99
CA GLY A 106 9.56 -3.03 -4.25
C GLY A 106 8.53 -2.23 -3.46
N ALA A 107 7.36 -2.80 -3.18
CA ALA A 107 6.26 -2.15 -2.48
C ALA A 107 5.69 -3.02 -1.33
N PRO A 108 6.49 -3.32 -0.29
CA PRO A 108 6.13 -4.36 0.69
C PRO A 108 4.91 -4.02 1.56
N ASN A 109 4.66 -2.72 1.80
CA ASN A 109 3.89 -2.29 2.96
C ASN A 109 2.69 -1.38 2.70
N ARG A 110 2.65 -0.59 1.62
CA ARG A 110 1.63 0.46 1.47
C ARG A 110 0.53 0.14 0.46
N PRO A 111 0.78 0.00 -0.85
CA PRO A 111 -0.31 -0.21 -1.80
C PRO A 111 -1.00 -1.55 -1.56
N LEU A 112 -2.25 -1.66 -1.97
CA LEU A 112 -2.90 -2.96 -2.14
C LEU A 112 -2.31 -3.60 -3.38
N LEU A 113 -1.63 -4.74 -3.22
CA LEU A 113 -1.03 -5.49 -4.32
C LEU A 113 -2.06 -6.45 -4.89
N VAL A 114 -2.30 -6.35 -6.20
CA VAL A 114 -3.23 -7.21 -6.94
C VAL A 114 -2.45 -7.94 -8.02
N GLY A 115 -2.59 -9.27 -8.10
CA GLY A 115 -2.04 -10.06 -9.18
C GLY A 115 -3.14 -10.53 -10.14
N ASP A 116 -2.90 -10.43 -11.44
CA ASP A 116 -3.79 -11.04 -12.44
C ASP A 116 -3.59 -12.54 -12.51
N MET A 117 -4.72 -13.25 -12.58
CA MET A 117 -4.71 -14.62 -13.05
C MET A 117 -4.67 -14.59 -14.58
N PRO A 118 -3.62 -15.17 -15.22
CA PRO A 118 -3.53 -15.16 -16.68
C PRO A 118 -4.54 -16.11 -17.31
N LEU A 119 -4.85 -15.87 -18.58
CA LEU A 119 -5.77 -16.70 -19.37
C LEU A 119 -5.39 -18.18 -19.28
N GLY A 120 -6.40 -19.05 -19.10
CA GLY A 120 -6.20 -20.49 -18.98
C GLY A 120 -5.78 -20.93 -17.58
N THR A 121 -5.99 -20.10 -16.55
CA THR A 121 -5.70 -20.47 -15.16
C THR A 121 -6.93 -20.46 -14.26
N TYR A 122 -8.09 -20.04 -14.75
CA TYR A 122 -9.31 -19.94 -13.93
C TYR A 122 -10.62 -20.21 -14.67
N GLU A 123 -10.59 -20.39 -15.99
CA GLU A 123 -11.75 -20.51 -16.88
C GLU A 123 -12.25 -21.95 -17.05
N TYR A 124 -11.61 -22.90 -16.37
CA TYR A 124 -12.00 -24.30 -16.39
C TYR A 124 -13.28 -24.52 -15.57
N ASP A 125 -14.03 -25.59 -15.91
CA ASP A 125 -15.21 -26.03 -15.14
C ASP A 125 -14.86 -26.48 -13.70
N ASP A 126 -13.56 -26.66 -13.42
CA ASP A 126 -13.04 -27.01 -12.10
C ASP A 126 -12.61 -25.77 -11.29
N LEU A 127 -13.45 -25.39 -10.32
CA LEU A 127 -13.17 -24.31 -9.38
C LEU A 127 -11.89 -24.54 -8.55
N ASP A 128 -11.52 -25.80 -8.28
CA ASP A 128 -10.31 -26.09 -7.49
C ASP A 128 -9.04 -25.66 -8.23
N VAL A 129 -9.03 -25.70 -9.57
CA VAL A 129 -7.90 -25.22 -10.37
C VAL A 129 -7.77 -23.71 -10.21
N ALA A 130 -8.87 -22.97 -10.36
CA ALA A 130 -8.89 -21.53 -10.18
C ALA A 130 -8.43 -21.13 -8.76
N LEU A 131 -8.94 -21.81 -7.73
CA LEU A 131 -8.55 -21.56 -6.35
C LEU A 131 -7.07 -21.85 -6.11
N LYS A 132 -6.54 -23.01 -6.56
CA LYS A 132 -5.11 -23.35 -6.43
C LYS A 132 -4.22 -22.30 -7.08
N ASN A 133 -4.57 -21.83 -8.26
CA ASN A 133 -3.80 -20.82 -8.97
C ASN A 133 -3.87 -19.44 -8.29
N ALA A 134 -5.04 -19.04 -7.78
CA ALA A 134 -5.18 -17.83 -6.96
C ALA A 134 -4.33 -17.92 -5.68
N TYR A 135 -4.31 -19.08 -5.02
CA TYR A 135 -3.46 -19.32 -3.85
C TYR A 135 -1.97 -19.16 -4.17
N ARG A 136 -1.51 -19.56 -5.35
CA ARG A 136 -0.11 -19.35 -5.77
C ARG A 136 0.23 -17.86 -5.86
N LEU A 137 -0.64 -17.03 -6.44
CA LEU A 137 -0.41 -15.58 -6.51
C LEU A 137 -0.35 -14.93 -5.12
N VAL A 138 -1.22 -15.36 -4.19
CA VAL A 138 -1.23 -14.84 -2.81
C VAL A 138 -0.03 -15.34 -2.02
N LYS A 139 0.20 -16.65 -1.99
CA LYS A 139 1.22 -17.28 -1.14
C LYS A 139 2.61 -17.13 -1.70
N ASP A 140 2.80 -17.47 -2.97
CA ASP A 140 4.12 -17.51 -3.61
C ASP A 140 4.47 -16.15 -4.21
N GLY A 141 3.47 -15.44 -4.74
CA GLY A 141 3.61 -14.07 -5.28
C GLY A 141 3.58 -12.97 -4.22
N GLY A 142 2.98 -13.22 -3.05
CA GLY A 142 2.86 -12.23 -1.97
C GLY A 142 1.81 -11.15 -2.23
N MET A 143 0.81 -11.42 -3.09
CA MET A 143 -0.26 -10.49 -3.44
C MET A 143 -1.34 -10.44 -2.35
N ASP A 144 -2.01 -9.29 -2.20
CA ASP A 144 -3.10 -9.12 -1.23
C ASP A 144 -4.46 -9.54 -1.82
N ALA A 145 -4.60 -9.50 -3.14
CA ALA A 145 -5.79 -9.90 -3.88
C ALA A 145 -5.43 -10.39 -5.28
N VAL A 146 -6.39 -11.05 -5.93
CA VAL A 146 -6.29 -11.49 -7.32
C VAL A 146 -7.37 -10.84 -8.18
N LYS A 147 -7.06 -10.55 -9.45
CA LYS A 147 -8.04 -10.18 -10.48
C LYS A 147 -8.20 -11.36 -11.45
N MET A 148 -9.45 -11.60 -11.82
CA MET A 148 -9.87 -12.53 -12.87
C MET A 148 -10.79 -11.78 -13.83
N GLU A 149 -10.77 -12.12 -15.11
CA GLU A 149 -11.62 -11.52 -16.13
C GLU A 149 -12.75 -12.47 -16.52
N GLY A 150 -13.99 -12.02 -16.40
CA GLY A 150 -15.16 -12.83 -16.71
C GLY A 150 -16.45 -12.08 -16.38
N GLY A 151 -17.49 -12.31 -17.18
CA GLY A 151 -18.82 -11.75 -16.98
C GLY A 151 -19.79 -12.78 -16.39
N SER A 152 -21.05 -12.35 -16.18
CA SER A 152 -22.12 -13.30 -15.87
C SER A 152 -22.38 -14.19 -17.09
N ILE A 153 -22.51 -15.51 -16.86
CA ILE A 153 -22.93 -16.49 -17.87
C ILE A 153 -24.34 -16.16 -18.39
N ALA A 154 -25.18 -15.48 -17.59
CA ALA A 154 -26.59 -15.22 -17.89
C ALA A 154 -26.85 -14.17 -19.01
N ARG A 155 -25.84 -13.79 -19.79
CA ARG A 155 -25.99 -12.89 -20.95
C ARG A 155 -25.45 -13.48 -22.26
N ALA A 156 -25.18 -14.79 -22.29
CA ALA A 156 -24.86 -15.53 -23.51
C ALA A 156 -26.10 -16.26 -24.04
#